data_AF-A0A7S3ZHY1-F1
#
_entry.id   AF-A0A7S3ZHY1-F1
#
_cell.length_a   1.000
_cell.length_b   1.000
_cell.length_c   1.000
_cell.angle_alpha   90.00
_cell.angle_beta   90.00
_cell.angle_gamma   90.00
#
_symmetry.space_group_name_H-M   'P 1'
#
loop_
_entity.id
_entity.type
_entity.pdbx_description
1 polymer ?
#
loop_
_entity_poly.entity_id
_entity_poly.type
_entity_poly.pdbx_seq_one_letter_code
_entity_poly.pdbx_strand_id
1 'polypeptide(L)'
;GNLQESRHMCFNPYGFVHAFKDYEGNPTDPRVQHDVKEFFDLFCQRLEDSAGERSKNLLMNTFGGILEQQIIIEEAKDRYKDEPFYALSLDIKGKQNITEALEMYVQGEQLTGKNQYKSDELGRKVDALKRVVIKRLPNLLILHLKRLEFDFGEMKKVKVNDFCSFEENLDMRKFTKEYLDRQMQKEGKEGKSEEESKRPAGYYEYVLHGLLIHTGSADTGHYYSYIKEREPQKAGEPRWLEFD
;
A
#
# COMPACT_ATOMS: atom_id res chain seq x y z
N GLY A 1 15.64 -20.67 15.21
CA GLY A 1 14.48 -19.77 15.41
C GLY A 1 13.22 -20.55 15.12
N ASN A 2 12.25 -20.54 16.03
CA ASN A 2 11.36 -21.69 16.22
C ASN A 2 10.47 -22.07 15.02
N LEU A 3 10.02 -21.16 14.15
CA LEU A 3 9.22 -21.56 12.98
C LEU A 3 10.02 -22.31 11.89
N GLN A 4 11.32 -22.04 11.75
CA GLN A 4 12.18 -22.67 10.74
C GLN A 4 12.67 -24.06 11.16
N GLU A 5 12.82 -24.28 12.48
CA GLU A 5 13.48 -25.47 13.03
C GLU A 5 12.55 -26.36 13.87
N SER A 6 11.36 -25.86 14.22
CA SER A 6 10.40 -26.63 15.02
C SER A 6 9.82 -27.78 14.20
N ARG A 7 9.68 -28.92 14.87
CA ARG A 7 8.90 -30.07 14.38
C ARG A 7 7.44 -30.04 14.84
N HIS A 8 7.08 -29.07 15.68
CA HIS A 8 5.71 -28.88 16.14
C HIS A 8 4.85 -28.25 15.05
N MET A 9 3.57 -28.63 15.02
CA MET A 9 2.59 -28.11 14.07
C MET A 9 2.30 -26.61 14.25
N CYS A 10 2.54 -26.07 15.44
CA CYS A 10 2.34 -24.66 15.75
C CYS A 10 3.40 -24.13 16.72
N PHE A 11 3.50 -22.80 16.82
CA PHE A 11 4.32 -22.10 17.79
C PHE A 11 3.44 -21.13 18.59
N ASN A 12 3.58 -21.11 19.92
CA ASN A 12 2.85 -20.18 20.78
C ASN A 12 3.63 -18.85 20.90
N PRO A 13 3.11 -17.72 20.37
CA PRO A 13 3.82 -16.44 20.36
C PRO A 13 3.63 -15.63 21.65
N TYR A 14 3.32 -16.24 22.80
CA TYR A 14 3.06 -15.52 24.08
C TYR A 14 4.10 -14.45 24.41
N GLY A 15 5.39 -14.75 24.22
CA GLY A 15 6.48 -13.79 24.46
C GLY A 15 6.41 -12.56 23.54
N PHE A 16 6.00 -12.74 22.28
CA PHE A 16 5.78 -11.63 21.35
C PHE A 16 4.56 -10.80 21.76
N VAL A 17 3.42 -11.44 22.04
CA VAL A 17 2.17 -10.74 22.42
C VAL A 17 2.38 -9.88 23.68
N HIS A 18 3.12 -10.39 24.66
CA HIS A 18 3.42 -9.63 25.88
C HIS A 18 4.40 -8.46 25.63
N ALA A 19 5.34 -8.60 24.70
CA ALA A 19 6.28 -7.55 24.35
C ALA A 19 5.69 -6.49 23.41
N PHE A 20 4.71 -6.87 22.59
CA PHE A 20 4.05 -6.00 21.63
C PHE A 20 3.01 -5.11 22.33
N LYS A 21 3.34 -3.82 22.40
CA LYS A 21 2.55 -2.82 23.11
C LYS A 21 1.80 -1.90 22.17
N ASP A 22 0.56 -1.57 22.52
CA ASP A 22 -0.26 -0.58 21.82
C ASP A 22 0.35 0.84 21.89
N TYR A 23 -0.31 1.82 21.28
CA TYR A 23 0.16 3.21 21.26
C TYR A 23 0.26 3.84 22.66
N GLU A 24 -0.51 3.36 23.63
CA GLU A 24 -0.48 3.82 25.03
C GLU A 24 0.60 3.12 25.86
N GLY A 25 1.26 2.10 25.29
CA GLY A 25 2.30 1.32 25.96
C GLY A 25 1.76 0.15 26.79
N ASN A 26 0.46 -0.14 26.69
CA ASN A 26 -0.16 -1.29 27.33
C ASN A 26 0.10 -2.55 26.50
N PRO A 27 0.19 -3.74 27.14
CA PRO A 27 0.26 -5.01 26.41
C PRO A 27 -0.96 -5.17 25.49
N THR A 28 -0.73 -5.65 24.27
CA THR A 28 -1.82 -5.90 23.32
C THR A 28 -2.72 -7.02 23.85
N ASP A 29 -4.02 -6.77 23.93
CA ASP A 29 -4.99 -7.78 24.33
C ASP A 29 -5.31 -8.70 23.13
N PRO A 30 -4.87 -9.98 23.14
CA PRO A 30 -5.09 -10.89 22.03
C PRO A 30 -6.57 -11.24 21.79
N ARG A 31 -7.47 -10.85 22.70
CA ARG A 31 -8.93 -11.07 22.56
C ARG A 31 -9.60 -9.96 21.75
N VAL A 32 -8.92 -8.83 21.53
CA VAL A 32 -9.43 -7.71 20.76
C VAL A 32 -9.01 -7.88 19.30
N GLN A 33 -9.98 -7.83 18.38
CA GLN A 33 -9.66 -7.81 16.96
C GLN A 33 -9.19 -6.42 16.56
N HIS A 34 -8.08 -6.38 15.85
CA HIS A 34 -7.51 -5.16 15.28
C HIS A 34 -7.67 -5.17 13.77
N ASP A 35 -7.71 -3.97 13.19
CA ASP A 35 -7.50 -3.84 11.75
C ASP A 35 -6.08 -4.31 11.43
N VAL A 36 -5.93 -5.21 10.46
CA VAL A 36 -4.62 -5.77 10.13
C VAL A 36 -3.64 -4.70 9.62
N LYS A 37 -4.14 -3.64 8.97
CA LYS A 37 -3.31 -2.52 8.54
C LYS A 37 -2.78 -1.74 9.74
N GLU A 38 -3.61 -1.51 10.76
CA GLU A 38 -3.20 -0.85 11.99
C GLU A 38 -2.14 -1.68 12.73
N PHE A 39 -2.36 -2.99 12.87
CA PHE A 39 -1.37 -3.90 13.43
C PHE A 39 -0.04 -3.86 12.65
N PHE A 40 -0.11 -3.89 11.31
CA PHE A 40 1.08 -3.89 10.46
C PHE A 40 1.87 -2.59 10.54
N ASP A 41 1.19 -1.44 10.56
CA ASP A 41 1.82 -0.13 10.70
C ASP A 41 2.53 -0.01 12.06
N LEU A 42 1.83 -0.38 13.14
CA LEU A 42 2.41 -0.40 14.48
C LEU A 42 3.60 -1.36 14.55
N PHE A 43 3.51 -2.54 13.94
CA PHE A 43 4.60 -3.50 13.86
C PHE A 43 5.83 -2.92 13.17
N CYS A 44 5.65 -2.26 12.02
CA CYS A 44 6.75 -1.61 11.31
C CYS A 44 7.39 -0.51 12.18
N GLN A 45 6.57 0.35 12.80
CA GLN A 45 7.05 1.41 13.68
C GLN A 45 7.87 0.85 14.85
N ARG A 46 7.37 -0.20 15.53
CA ARG A 46 8.08 -0.83 16.65
C ARG A 46 9.40 -1.46 16.22
N LEU A 47 9.46 -2.05 15.03
CA LEU A 47 10.71 -2.57 14.49
C LEU A 47 11.70 -1.45 14.17
N GLU A 48 11.25 -0.33 13.61
CA GLU A 48 12.12 0.83 13.37
C GLU A 48 12.69 1.40 14.68
N ASP A 49 11.85 1.55 15.71
CA ASP A 49 12.24 2.09 17.01
C ASP A 49 13.21 1.16 17.76
N SER A 50 12.97 -0.15 17.72
CA SER A 50 13.69 -1.13 18.54
C SER A 50 14.99 -1.64 17.90
N ALA A 51 15.08 -1.67 16.58
CA ALA A 51 16.08 -2.48 15.90
C ALA A 51 17.21 -1.65 15.24
N GLY A 52 17.27 -0.35 15.54
CA GLY A 52 18.35 0.56 15.13
C GLY A 52 18.44 0.78 13.60
N GLU A 53 19.42 1.58 13.18
CA GLU A 53 19.56 2.04 11.78
C GLU A 53 19.66 0.87 10.77
N ARG A 54 20.31 -0.24 11.15
CA ARG A 54 20.44 -1.41 10.27
C ARG A 54 19.09 -2.04 9.91
N SER A 55 18.19 -2.15 10.87
CA SER A 55 16.90 -2.81 10.67
C SER A 55 15.89 -1.89 10.01
N LYS A 56 15.98 -0.58 10.28
CA LYS A 56 15.26 0.45 9.53
C LYS A 56 15.59 0.38 8.04
N ASN A 57 16.88 0.28 7.72
CA ASN A 57 17.33 0.10 6.33
C ASN A 57 16.85 -1.22 5.74
N LEU A 58 16.82 -2.33 6.50
CA LEU A 58 16.27 -3.60 6.02
C LEU A 58 14.77 -3.50 5.70
N LEU A 59 13.98 -2.90 6.59
CA LEU A 59 12.54 -2.66 6.37
C LEU A 59 12.29 -1.80 5.14
N MET A 60 12.99 -0.66 5.04
CA MET A 60 12.85 0.24 3.91
C MET A 60 13.32 -0.38 2.59
N ASN A 61 14.37 -1.20 2.60
CA ASN A 61 14.84 -1.89 1.40
C ASN A 61 13.93 -3.05 0.99
N THR A 62 13.14 -3.61 1.92
CA THR A 62 12.25 -4.74 1.63
C THR A 62 10.86 -4.26 1.26
N PHE A 63 10.20 -3.53 2.15
CA PHE A 63 8.80 -3.11 2.04
C PHE A 63 8.64 -1.63 1.68
N GLY A 64 9.71 -0.83 1.80
CA GLY A 64 9.65 0.62 1.73
C GLY A 64 9.61 1.19 0.31
N GLY A 65 8.50 1.80 -0.06
CA GLY A 65 8.39 2.64 -1.26
C GLY A 65 8.42 4.14 -0.92
N ILE A 66 8.35 4.97 -1.96
CA ILE A 66 8.19 6.43 -1.84
C ILE A 66 7.01 6.86 -2.70
N LEU A 67 6.04 7.51 -2.09
CA LEU A 67 5.01 8.30 -2.74
C LEU A 67 5.50 9.75 -2.88
N GLU A 68 5.07 10.43 -3.93
CA GLU A 68 5.22 11.88 -4.05
C GLU A 68 3.82 12.50 -4.12
N GLN A 69 3.49 13.29 -3.10
CA GLN A 69 2.31 14.13 -3.08
C GLN A 69 2.58 15.35 -3.96
N GLN A 70 1.70 15.64 -4.90
CA GLN A 70 1.83 16.72 -5.86
C GLN A 70 0.63 17.66 -5.77
N ILE A 71 0.90 18.97 -5.72
CA ILE A 71 -0.09 20.03 -5.91
C ILE A 71 0.40 20.86 -7.09
N ILE A 72 -0.26 20.68 -8.23
CA ILE A 72 0.08 21.35 -9.49
C ILE A 72 -0.85 22.55 -9.65
N ILE A 73 -0.26 23.73 -9.86
CA ILE A 73 -0.98 25.00 -9.91
C ILE A 73 -0.57 25.71 -11.19
N GLU A 74 -1.51 26.01 -12.08
CA GLU A 74 -1.16 26.62 -13.39
C GLU A 74 -0.50 28.00 -13.25
N GLU A 75 -0.93 28.78 -12.26
CA GLU A 75 -0.51 30.17 -12.05
C GLU A 75 0.62 30.34 -11.00
N ALA A 76 1.19 29.24 -10.48
CA ALA A 76 2.23 29.27 -9.45
C ALA A 76 3.22 28.11 -9.57
N LYS A 77 4.17 28.04 -8.65
CA LYS A 77 5.10 26.91 -8.59
C LYS A 77 4.42 25.69 -7.96
N ASP A 78 4.57 24.55 -8.62
CA ASP A 78 4.12 23.26 -8.09
C ASP A 78 4.77 22.91 -6.75
N ARG A 79 4.01 22.20 -5.91
CA ARG A 79 4.49 21.70 -4.62
C ARG A 79 4.58 20.17 -4.65
N TYR A 80 5.72 19.67 -4.19
CA TYR A 80 6.05 18.25 -4.13
C TYR A 80 6.48 17.87 -2.73
N LYS A 81 5.97 16.75 -2.20
CA LYS A 81 6.38 16.20 -0.91
C LYS A 81 6.53 14.69 -1.01
N ASP A 82 7.72 14.19 -0.70
CA ASP A 82 7.98 12.76 -0.62
C ASP A 82 7.46 12.19 0.71
N GLU A 83 6.82 11.02 0.64
CA GLU A 83 6.29 10.32 1.79
C GLU A 83 6.62 8.82 1.67
N PRO A 84 7.33 8.22 2.63
CA PRO A 84 7.60 6.78 2.63
C PRO A 84 6.32 5.99 2.88
N PHE A 85 6.24 4.78 2.34
CA PHE A 85 5.14 3.86 2.62
C PHE A 85 5.62 2.42 2.71
N TYR A 86 4.91 1.59 3.49
CA TYR A 86 5.09 0.13 3.54
C TYR A 86 3.97 -0.65 2.87
N ALA A 87 2.79 -0.05 2.74
CA ALA A 87 1.65 -0.63 2.03
C ALA A 87 0.82 0.46 1.33
N LEU A 88 0.34 0.17 0.11
CA LEU A 88 -0.61 1.03 -0.59
C LEU A 88 -2.03 0.64 -0.16
N SER A 89 -2.77 1.60 0.40
CA SER A 89 -4.16 1.37 0.80
C SER A 89 -5.10 1.81 -0.32
N LEU A 90 -5.66 0.84 -1.03
CA LEU A 90 -6.50 1.04 -2.20
C LEU A 90 -7.97 1.10 -1.81
N ASP A 91 -8.68 2.10 -2.33
CA ASP A 91 -10.14 2.12 -2.31
C ASP A 91 -10.66 1.18 -3.39
N ILE A 92 -11.43 0.18 -2.99
CA ILE A 92 -11.96 -0.85 -3.87
C ILE A 92 -13.47 -0.74 -4.09
N LYS A 93 -14.14 0.18 -3.41
CA LYS A 93 -15.60 0.30 -3.47
C LYS A 93 -16.00 0.79 -4.86
N GLY A 94 -16.87 0.01 -5.52
CA GLY A 94 -17.22 0.29 -6.92
C GLY A 94 -16.07 0.09 -7.92
N LYS A 95 -15.02 -0.67 -7.57
CA LYS A 95 -13.91 -1.04 -8.47
C LYS A 95 -13.92 -2.52 -8.76
N GLN A 96 -13.79 -2.90 -10.03
CA GLN A 96 -13.90 -4.29 -10.47
C GLN A 96 -12.60 -5.08 -10.27
N ASN A 97 -11.46 -4.39 -10.21
CA ASN A 97 -10.14 -5.01 -10.07
C ASN A 97 -9.13 -4.05 -9.41
N ILE A 98 -8.02 -4.61 -8.94
CA ILE A 98 -6.91 -3.86 -8.33
C ILE A 98 -6.31 -2.84 -9.31
N THR A 99 -6.25 -3.18 -10.59
CA THR A 99 -5.74 -2.29 -11.63
C THR A 99 -6.53 -0.98 -11.70
N GLU A 100 -7.86 -1.04 -11.70
CA GLU A 100 -8.76 0.13 -11.67
C GLU A 100 -8.58 0.93 -10.36
N ALA A 101 -8.45 0.24 -9.22
CA ALA A 101 -8.21 0.89 -7.94
C ALA A 101 -6.88 1.66 -7.92
N LEU A 102 -5.83 1.12 -8.55
CA LEU A 102 -4.52 1.78 -8.71
C LEU A 102 -4.58 2.96 -9.69
N GLU A 103 -5.37 2.88 -10.77
CA GLU A 103 -5.59 4.00 -11.68
C GLU A 103 -6.24 5.18 -10.95
N MET A 104 -7.31 4.90 -10.21
CA MET A 104 -7.99 5.91 -9.38
C MET A 104 -7.06 6.47 -8.29
N TYR A 105 -6.17 5.64 -7.73
CA TYR A 105 -5.21 6.05 -6.72
C TYR A 105 -4.26 7.15 -7.22
N VAL A 106 -3.83 7.09 -8.49
CA VAL A 106 -2.89 8.04 -9.07
C VAL A 106 -3.52 9.17 -9.90
N GLN A 107 -4.81 9.06 -10.23
CA GLN A 107 -5.54 10.04 -11.03
C GLN A 107 -5.54 11.44 -10.39
N GLY A 108 -5.65 11.51 -9.06
CA GLY A 108 -5.76 12.76 -8.33
C GLY A 108 -7.14 13.40 -8.37
N GLU A 109 -7.24 14.56 -7.72
CA GLU A 109 -8.46 15.35 -7.56
C GLU A 109 -8.23 16.77 -8.07
N GLN A 110 -9.16 17.25 -8.90
CA GLN A 110 -9.19 18.65 -9.33
C GLN A 110 -9.83 19.51 -8.23
N LEU A 111 -9.03 20.38 -7.62
CA LEU A 111 -9.43 21.32 -6.60
C LEU A 111 -9.97 22.59 -7.25
N THR A 112 -11.27 22.62 -7.57
CA THR A 112 -11.95 23.77 -8.22
C THR A 112 -13.14 24.29 -7.42
N GLY A 113 -13.62 25.48 -7.77
CA GLY A 113 -14.84 26.08 -7.18
C GLY A 113 -14.73 26.24 -5.66
N LYS A 114 -15.62 25.60 -4.90
CA LYS A 114 -15.62 25.71 -3.42
C LYS A 114 -14.40 25.02 -2.77
N ASN A 115 -13.84 24.02 -3.44
CA ASN A 115 -12.73 23.18 -2.95
C ASN A 115 -11.35 23.64 -3.43
N GLN A 116 -11.25 24.86 -3.97
CA GLN A 116 -9.98 25.44 -4.42
C GLN A 116 -8.87 25.39 -3.37
N TYR A 117 -7.65 25.18 -3.83
CA TYR A 117 -6.44 25.17 -3.02
C TYR A 117 -6.12 26.58 -2.53
N LYS A 118 -5.91 26.76 -1.23
CA LYS A 118 -5.43 28.04 -0.67
C LYS A 118 -3.91 28.10 -0.82
N SER A 119 -3.43 28.87 -1.79
CA SER A 119 -2.00 29.07 -2.00
C SER A 119 -1.46 30.13 -1.04
N ASP A 120 -0.45 29.78 -0.25
CA ASP A 120 0.24 30.74 0.63
C ASP A 120 1.05 31.76 -0.18
N GLU A 121 1.58 31.35 -1.34
CA GLU A 121 2.39 32.18 -2.23
C GLU A 121 1.54 33.26 -2.91
N LEU A 122 0.36 32.88 -3.41
CA LEU A 122 -0.56 33.81 -4.08
C LEU A 122 -1.51 34.53 -3.11
N GLY A 123 -1.56 34.10 -1.84
CA GLY A 123 -2.45 34.67 -0.83
C GLY A 123 -3.95 34.49 -1.10
N ARG A 124 -4.33 33.62 -2.05
CA ARG A 124 -5.73 33.40 -2.47
C ARG A 124 -6.02 31.94 -2.80
N LYS A 125 -7.31 31.63 -2.97
CA LYS A 125 -7.77 30.34 -3.50
C LYS A 125 -7.55 30.27 -5.01
N VAL A 126 -7.02 29.14 -5.47
CA VAL A 126 -6.71 28.85 -6.88
C VAL A 126 -7.13 27.44 -7.26
N ASP A 127 -7.39 27.25 -8.54
CA ASP A 127 -7.58 25.91 -9.09
C ASP A 127 -6.24 25.16 -9.06
N ALA A 128 -6.27 23.89 -8.67
CA ALA A 128 -5.08 23.06 -8.57
C ALA A 128 -5.42 21.59 -8.80
N LEU A 129 -4.47 20.81 -9.32
CA LEU A 129 -4.56 19.36 -9.33
C LEU A 129 -3.80 18.81 -8.12
N LYS A 130 -4.49 18.10 -7.23
CA LYS A 130 -3.89 17.41 -6.09
C LYS A 130 -3.84 15.91 -6.38
N ARG A 131 -2.65 15.32 -6.44
CA ARG A 131 -2.51 13.88 -6.70
C ARG A 131 -1.38 13.25 -5.89
N VAL A 132 -1.39 11.93 -5.83
CA VAL A 132 -0.33 11.13 -5.23
C VAL A 132 0.18 10.17 -6.30
N VAL A 133 1.50 10.13 -6.50
CA VAL A 133 2.11 9.25 -7.51
C VAL A 133 3.18 8.37 -6.89
N ILE A 134 3.43 7.21 -7.47
CA ILE A 134 4.46 6.29 -6.97
C ILE A 134 5.82 6.70 -7.55
N LYS A 135 6.70 7.23 -6.70
CA LYS A 135 8.06 7.66 -7.09
C LYS A 135 9.07 6.52 -7.02
N ARG A 136 8.96 5.66 -6.00
CA ARG A 136 9.79 4.46 -5.83
C ARG A 136 8.93 3.30 -5.37
N LEU A 137 8.96 2.21 -6.13
CA LEU A 137 8.35 0.94 -5.78
C LEU A 137 9.27 0.14 -4.82
N PRO A 138 8.70 -0.60 -3.84
CA PRO A 138 9.43 -1.47 -2.91
C PRO A 138 9.74 -2.84 -3.54
N ASN A 139 10.71 -3.59 -3.00
CA ASN A 139 10.96 -4.96 -3.48
C ASN A 139 9.77 -5.91 -3.20
N LEU A 140 9.11 -5.74 -2.06
CA LEU A 140 7.87 -6.42 -1.70
C LEU A 140 6.76 -5.38 -1.59
N LEU A 141 5.84 -5.42 -2.56
CA LEU A 141 4.69 -4.52 -2.60
C LEU A 141 3.52 -5.13 -1.83
N ILE A 142 3.05 -4.42 -0.81
CA ILE A 142 1.84 -4.77 -0.07
C ILE A 142 0.70 -3.88 -0.56
N LEU A 143 -0.36 -4.50 -1.08
CA LEU A 143 -1.61 -3.84 -1.44
C LEU A 143 -2.65 -4.14 -0.37
N HIS A 144 -2.99 -3.13 0.41
CA HIS A 144 -4.08 -3.20 1.39
C HIS A 144 -5.38 -2.77 0.72
N LEU A 145 -6.35 -3.67 0.62
CA LEU A 145 -7.67 -3.35 0.10
C LEU A 145 -8.54 -2.80 1.24
N LYS A 146 -8.96 -1.54 1.15
CA LYS A 146 -9.80 -0.88 2.17
C LYS A 146 -11.20 -1.49 2.18
N ARG A 147 -11.34 -2.64 2.84
CA ARG A 147 -12.61 -3.36 2.97
C ARG A 147 -13.39 -2.98 4.22
N LEU A 148 -12.82 -2.20 5.14
CA LEU A 148 -13.50 -1.75 6.35
C LEU A 148 -13.72 -0.23 6.25
N GLU A 149 -14.98 0.18 6.24
CA GLU A 149 -15.39 1.58 6.19
C GLU A 149 -16.30 1.93 7.37
N PHE A 150 -16.38 3.21 7.70
CA PHE A 150 -17.38 3.70 8.64
C PHE A 150 -18.54 4.33 7.87
N ASP A 151 -19.72 3.74 8.00
CA ASP A 151 -20.95 4.31 7.46
C ASP A 151 -21.45 5.40 8.42
N PHE A 152 -21.35 6.66 8.00
CA PHE A 152 -21.80 7.81 8.80
C PHE A 152 -23.32 7.96 8.88
N GLY A 153 -24.09 7.37 7.95
CA GLY A 153 -25.55 7.38 8.02
C GLY A 153 -26.06 6.42 9.10
N GLU A 154 -25.46 5.24 9.15
CA GLU A 154 -25.80 4.17 10.09
C GLU A 154 -24.98 4.22 11.40
N MET A 155 -23.97 5.11 11.46
CA MET A 155 -23.01 5.25 12.56
C MET A 155 -22.35 3.92 12.97
N LYS A 156 -21.98 3.08 11.99
CA LYS A 156 -21.40 1.75 12.23
C LYS A 156 -20.29 1.41 11.24
N LYS A 157 -19.39 0.50 11.64
CA LYS A 157 -18.41 -0.08 10.72
C LYS A 157 -19.11 -1.06 9.77
N VAL A 158 -18.74 -1.01 8.50
CA VAL A 158 -19.28 -1.88 7.45
C VAL A 158 -18.15 -2.48 6.65
N LYS A 159 -18.37 -3.71 6.17
CA LYS A 159 -17.40 -4.42 5.33
C LYS A 159 -17.81 -4.31 3.86
N VAL A 160 -16.93 -3.77 3.04
CA VAL A 160 -17.03 -3.71 1.58
C VAL A 160 -16.74 -5.10 1.02
N ASN A 161 -17.81 -5.81 0.66
CA ASN A 161 -17.76 -7.16 0.08
C ASN A 161 -17.86 -7.15 -1.45
N ASP A 162 -17.81 -5.97 -2.07
CA ASP A 162 -17.73 -5.79 -3.52
C ASP A 162 -16.65 -6.70 -4.11
N PHE A 163 -17.01 -7.33 -5.23
CA PHE A 163 -16.09 -8.15 -5.98
C PHE A 163 -14.98 -7.26 -6.55
N CYS A 164 -13.75 -7.60 -6.23
CA CYS A 164 -12.56 -6.94 -6.73
C CYS A 164 -11.54 -8.03 -7.07
N SER A 165 -11.28 -8.19 -8.37
CA SER A 165 -10.34 -9.18 -8.89
C SER A 165 -8.90 -8.66 -8.86
N PHE A 166 -7.95 -9.58 -8.92
CA PHE A 166 -6.53 -9.29 -8.93
C PHE A 166 -5.80 -10.26 -9.86
N GLU A 167 -4.74 -9.78 -10.50
CA GLU A 167 -3.92 -10.60 -11.39
C GLU A 167 -2.78 -11.28 -10.62
N GLU A 168 -2.31 -12.44 -11.10
CA GLU A 168 -1.10 -13.07 -10.56
C GLU A 168 0.17 -12.28 -10.92
N ASN A 169 0.18 -11.62 -12.09
CA ASN A 169 1.27 -10.76 -12.54
C ASN A 169 0.75 -9.33 -12.68
N LEU A 170 1.42 -8.38 -12.04
CA LEU A 170 1.01 -6.98 -11.98
C LEU A 170 2.15 -6.09 -12.50
N ASP A 171 1.89 -5.33 -13.56
CA ASP A 171 2.81 -4.29 -14.04
C ASP A 171 2.45 -2.94 -13.42
N MET A 172 3.35 -2.43 -12.57
CA MET A 172 3.16 -1.19 -11.84
C MET A 172 3.58 0.07 -12.63
N ARG A 173 4.15 -0.10 -13.84
CA ARG A 173 4.77 0.99 -14.61
C ARG A 173 3.85 2.17 -14.81
N LYS A 174 2.59 1.91 -15.17
CA LYS A 174 1.60 2.95 -15.49
C LYS A 174 1.21 3.85 -14.31
N PHE A 175 1.50 3.41 -13.08
CA PHE A 175 1.21 4.13 -11.84
C PHE A 175 2.40 4.90 -11.30
N THR A 176 3.56 4.81 -11.96
CA THR A 176 4.77 5.49 -11.52
C THR A 176 4.83 6.92 -12.02
N LYS A 177 5.43 7.81 -11.21
CA LYS A 177 5.71 9.21 -11.57
C LYS A 177 6.35 9.31 -12.96
N GLU A 178 7.35 8.49 -13.22
CA GLU A 178 8.11 8.45 -14.47
C GLU A 178 7.23 8.20 -15.69
N TYR A 179 6.21 7.35 -15.55
CA TYR A 179 5.25 7.09 -16.63
C TYR A 179 4.27 8.25 -16.79
N LEU A 180 3.70 8.73 -15.68
CA LEU A 180 2.70 9.80 -15.69
C LEU A 180 3.27 11.11 -16.22
N ASP A 181 4.49 11.47 -15.83
CA ASP A 181 5.19 12.66 -16.33
C ASP A 181 5.43 12.56 -17.84
N ARG A 182 5.72 11.36 -18.37
CA ARG A 182 5.85 11.13 -19.82
C ARG A 182 4.53 11.25 -20.57
N GLN A 183 3.42 10.77 -20.01
CA GLN A 183 2.11 10.94 -20.65
C GLN A 183 1.72 12.41 -20.75
N MET A 184 1.90 13.17 -19.67
CA MET A 184 1.63 14.62 -19.66
C MET A 184 2.50 15.41 -20.65
N GLN A 185 3.77 15.03 -20.81
CA GLN A 185 4.64 15.66 -21.80
C GLN A 185 4.19 15.39 -23.24
N LYS A 186 3.71 14.17 -23.53
CA LYS A 186 3.18 13.80 -24.85
C LYS A 186 1.89 14.53 -25.19
N GLU A 187 1.02 14.75 -24.20
CA GLU A 187 -0.23 15.51 -24.38
C GLU A 187 0.01 17.03 -24.55
N GLY A 188 1.12 17.56 -24.01
CA GLY A 188 1.42 19.00 -24.00
C GLY A 188 2.39 19.52 -25.07
N LYS A 189 3.24 18.69 -25.69
CA LYS A 189 4.23 19.14 -26.71
C LYS A 189 4.52 18.08 -27.78
N GLU A 190 4.32 18.44 -29.05
CA GLU A 190 4.92 17.73 -30.19
C GLU A 190 6.45 17.79 -30.09
N GLY A 191 7.08 16.64 -29.89
CA GLY A 191 8.51 16.44 -30.11
C GLY A 191 9.44 16.99 -29.03
N LYS A 192 9.79 16.16 -28.05
CA LYS A 192 11.14 16.11 -27.44
C LYS A 192 11.43 14.68 -26.96
N SER A 193 12.68 14.29 -27.13
CA SER A 193 13.26 12.94 -27.06
C SER A 193 12.75 12.07 -25.91
N GLU A 194 12.46 10.81 -26.24
CA GLU A 194 12.23 9.71 -25.28
C GLU A 194 13.45 9.59 -24.36
N GLU A 195 13.38 10.14 -23.13
CA GLU A 195 14.23 9.60 -22.08
C GLU A 195 13.73 8.17 -21.80
N GLU A 196 14.52 7.18 -22.21
CA GLU A 196 14.33 5.79 -21.85
C GLU A 196 14.15 5.70 -20.33
N SER A 197 13.27 4.81 -19.87
CA SER A 197 13.18 4.56 -18.44
C SER A 197 14.56 4.14 -17.95
N LYS A 198 15.09 4.85 -16.95
CA LYS A 198 16.36 4.50 -16.30
C LYS A 198 16.29 3.14 -15.60
N ARG A 199 15.09 2.57 -15.43
CA ARG A 199 14.86 1.33 -14.69
C ARG A 199 14.58 0.17 -15.68
N PRO A 200 15.13 -1.03 -15.40
CA PRO A 200 14.88 -2.20 -16.24
C PRO A 200 13.39 -2.60 -16.18
N ALA A 201 12.89 -3.31 -17.21
CA ALA A 201 11.49 -3.71 -17.30
C ALA A 201 11.00 -4.48 -16.05
N GLY A 202 11.81 -5.41 -15.55
CA GLY A 202 11.51 -6.21 -14.35
C GLY A 202 11.43 -5.41 -13.04
N TYR A 203 11.79 -4.11 -13.02
CA TYR A 203 11.57 -3.26 -11.86
C TYR A 203 10.08 -3.03 -11.57
N TYR A 204 9.24 -3.04 -12.61
CA TYR A 204 7.82 -2.73 -12.49
C TYR A 204 6.94 -3.98 -12.37
N GLU A 205 7.51 -5.16 -12.61
CA GLU A 205 6.80 -6.43 -12.69
C GLU A 205 6.75 -7.09 -11.31
N TYR A 206 5.54 -7.33 -10.81
CA TYR A 206 5.29 -8.03 -9.55
C TYR A 206 4.57 -9.34 -9.81
N VAL A 207 4.93 -10.35 -9.03
CA VAL A 207 4.23 -11.64 -9.00
C VAL A 207 3.57 -11.79 -7.64
N LEU A 208 2.29 -12.15 -7.63
CA LEU A 208 1.52 -12.40 -6.41
C LEU A 208 2.17 -13.52 -5.60
N HIS A 209 2.44 -13.24 -4.33
CA HIS A 209 3.15 -14.15 -3.44
C HIS A 209 2.41 -14.47 -2.13
N GLY A 210 1.41 -13.66 -1.79
CA GLY A 210 0.64 -13.84 -0.56
C GLY A 210 -0.71 -13.15 -0.65
N LEU A 211 -1.71 -13.75 -0.03
CA LEU A 211 -3.04 -13.22 0.19
C LEU A 211 -3.35 -13.32 1.67
N LEU A 212 -3.73 -12.20 2.28
CA LEU A 212 -4.30 -12.21 3.62
C LEU A 212 -5.81 -12.07 3.49
N ILE A 213 -6.53 -13.06 3.99
CA ILE A 213 -7.99 -13.14 3.88
C ILE A 213 -8.62 -12.83 5.22
N HIS A 214 -9.72 -12.09 5.17
CA HIS A 214 -10.59 -11.86 6.31
C HIS A 214 -11.99 -12.42 6.03
N THR A 215 -12.44 -13.37 6.83
CA THR A 215 -13.82 -13.89 6.81
C THR A 215 -14.59 -13.39 8.01
N GLY A 216 -15.78 -12.86 7.81
CA GLY A 216 -16.59 -12.26 8.90
C GLY A 216 -17.14 -10.90 8.54
N SER A 217 -17.68 -10.24 9.57
CA SER A 217 -18.26 -8.90 9.55
C SER A 217 -17.17 -7.82 9.63
N ALA A 218 -17.55 -6.56 9.91
CA ALA A 218 -16.59 -5.49 10.12
C ALA A 218 -15.99 -5.46 11.54
N ASP A 219 -16.74 -5.94 12.53
CA ASP A 219 -16.36 -5.91 13.95
C ASP A 219 -15.81 -7.26 14.44
N THR A 220 -16.11 -8.33 13.70
CA THR A 220 -15.71 -9.70 14.04
C THR A 220 -15.35 -10.48 12.80
N GLY A 221 -14.37 -11.35 12.92
CA GLY A 221 -14.05 -12.31 11.89
C GLY A 221 -12.82 -13.13 12.23
N HIS A 222 -12.20 -13.64 11.17
CA HIS A 222 -11.06 -14.52 11.24
C HIS A 222 -10.10 -14.20 10.10
N TYR A 223 -8.81 -14.12 10.41
CA TYR A 223 -7.75 -13.86 9.45
C TYR A 223 -6.94 -15.12 9.24
N TYR A 224 -6.70 -15.45 7.96
CA TYR A 224 -5.82 -16.53 7.54
C TYR A 224 -5.11 -16.10 6.26
N SER A 225 -4.07 -16.82 5.84
CA SER A 225 -3.30 -16.43 4.67
C SER A 225 -3.03 -17.57 3.70
N TYR A 226 -3.01 -17.26 2.41
CA TYR A 226 -2.43 -18.10 1.38
C TYR A 226 -1.07 -17.56 1.00
N ILE A 227 -0.02 -18.38 1.04
CA ILE A 227 1.34 -17.97 0.69
C ILE A 227 1.88 -18.92 -0.37
N LYS A 228 2.48 -18.34 -1.41
CA LYS A 228 3.14 -19.08 -2.49
C LYS A 228 4.49 -19.60 -1.99
N GLU A 229 4.75 -20.89 -2.18
CA GLU A 229 6.03 -21.51 -1.84
C GLU A 229 7.15 -20.89 -2.71
N ARG A 230 8.23 -20.43 -2.06
CA ARG A 230 9.36 -19.78 -2.74
C ARG A 230 10.19 -20.74 -3.59
N GLU A 231 10.38 -21.95 -3.09
CA GLU A 231 11.18 -23.00 -3.72
C GLU A 231 10.28 -24.24 -3.92
N PRO A 232 9.52 -24.31 -5.01
CA PRO A 232 8.64 -25.45 -5.24
C PRO A 232 9.47 -26.72 -5.42
N GLN A 233 8.98 -27.84 -4.85
CA GLN A 233 9.65 -29.15 -4.95
C GLN A 233 9.80 -29.64 -6.41
N LYS A 234 9.02 -29.10 -7.34
CA LYS A 234 9.13 -29.31 -8.78
C LYS A 234 9.15 -27.98 -9.52
N ALA A 235 10.11 -27.82 -10.44
CA ALA A 235 10.21 -26.63 -11.27
C ALA A 235 8.94 -26.46 -12.12
N GLY A 236 8.30 -25.28 -12.04
CA GLY A 236 7.12 -24.93 -12.84
C GLY A 236 5.76 -25.27 -12.20
N GLU A 237 5.72 -25.90 -11.03
CA GLU A 237 4.48 -26.15 -10.28
C GLU A 237 4.40 -25.23 -9.05
N PRO A 238 3.87 -24.00 -9.17
CA PRO A 238 3.70 -23.13 -8.02
C PRO A 238 2.73 -23.75 -7.01
N ARG A 239 3.20 -23.96 -5.79
CA ARG A 239 2.38 -24.47 -4.69
C ARG A 239 1.93 -23.34 -3.79
N TRP A 240 0.62 -23.28 -3.51
CA TRP A 240 0.05 -22.40 -2.51
C TRP A 240 -0.21 -23.18 -1.23
N LEU A 241 0.13 -22.56 -0.10
CA LEU A 241 -0.08 -23.10 1.23
C LEU A 241 -1.05 -22.19 1.98
N GLU A 242 -2.01 -22.79 2.67
CA GLU A 242 -2.93 -22.12 3.57
C GLU A 242 -2.36 -22.13 4.99
N PHE A 243 -2.38 -20.98 5.64
CA PHE A 243 -1.97 -20.78 7.03
C PHE A 243 -3.16 -20.20 7.79
N ASP A 244 -3.82 -21.08 8.54
CA ASP A 244 -4.97 -20.84 9.39
C ASP A 244 -4.61 -21.17 10.86
#